data_AF-A0AAV2HKB2-F1
#
_entry.id   AF-A0AAV2HKB2-F1
#
_cell.length_a   1.000
_cell.length_b   1.000
_cell.length_c   1.000
_cell.angle_alpha   90.00
_cell.angle_beta   90.00
_cell.angle_gamma   90.00
#
_symmetry.space_group_name_H-M   'P 1'
#
loop_
_entity.id
_entity.type
_entity.pdbx_description
1 polymer ?
#
loop_
_entity_poly.entity_id
_entity_poly.type
_entity_poly.pdbx_seq_one_letter_code
_entity_poly.pdbx_strand_id
1 'polypeptide(L)'
;MDLIRYWIYLAISHLLHTFILCIVDMNPQELQYVSDHLTNKKCNELMQALQQKGFELHREKFRKPDLKQKMPPCLVRLREWSLGPGHNMTFEFLALRLKEIGLEKVADTLSRSVLGETVLELHQFFLDDPFKEMIPTQNLMLDKSEETTKLIPVVDGEDKDEKLFVTIIILTVICLTLCMSLSVCLVCPRLGHFVCDKACPSMCTVIFDIIIDGCLQCWYSSRKSMDKYLLQAPKGGGGLMV
;
A
#
# COMPACT_ATOMS: atom_id res chain seq x y z
N MET A 1 -19.21 21.57 19.75
CA MET A 1 -17.96 21.60 18.95
C MET A 1 -17.11 20.34 19.13
N ASP A 2 -17.27 19.56 20.20
CA ASP A 2 -16.37 18.43 20.50
C ASP A 2 -16.60 17.18 19.64
N LEU A 3 -17.83 16.94 19.16
CA LEU A 3 -18.13 15.84 18.24
C LEU A 3 -17.38 15.97 16.92
N ILE A 4 -17.34 17.18 16.33
CA ILE A 4 -16.65 17.42 15.05
C ILE A 4 -15.15 17.14 15.19
N ARG A 5 -14.54 17.54 16.32
CA ARG A 5 -13.15 17.24 16.62
C ARG A 5 -12.90 15.73 16.71
N TYR A 6 -13.76 14.99 17.41
CA TYR A 6 -13.65 13.54 17.53
C TYR A 6 -13.68 12.83 16.17
N TRP A 7 -14.59 13.23 15.27
CA TRP A 7 -14.67 12.68 13.91
C TRP A 7 -13.45 13.00 13.06
N ILE A 8 -12.91 14.22 13.17
CA ILE A 8 -11.67 14.60 12.49
C ILE A 8 -10.51 13.70 12.98
N TYR A 9 -10.39 13.47 14.28
CA TYR A 9 -9.36 12.57 14.81
C TYR A 9 -9.53 11.12 14.35
N LEU A 10 -10.76 10.62 14.30
CA LEU A 10 -11.04 9.26 13.84
C LEU A 10 -10.73 9.10 12.34
N ALA A 11 -11.11 10.07 11.53
CA ALA A 11 -10.82 10.11 10.10
C ALA A 11 -9.31 10.18 9.83
N ILE A 12 -8.59 11.09 10.50
CA ILE A 12 -7.13 11.22 10.38
C ILE A 12 -6.43 9.94 10.84
N SER A 13 -6.88 9.33 11.94
CA SER A 13 -6.32 8.07 12.44
C SER A 13 -6.51 6.93 11.43
N HIS A 14 -7.69 6.81 10.82
CA HIS A 14 -7.97 5.78 9.82
C HIS A 14 -7.17 6.01 8.52
N LEU A 15 -7.05 7.27 8.09
CA LEU A 15 -6.25 7.66 6.91
C LEU A 15 -4.77 7.35 7.13
N LEU A 16 -4.22 7.70 8.30
CA LEU A 16 -2.85 7.36 8.70
C LEU A 16 -2.63 5.84 8.74
N HIS A 17 -3.57 5.07 9.29
CA HIS A 17 -3.45 3.62 9.37
C HIS A 17 -3.47 2.95 7.98
N THR A 18 -4.27 3.49 7.06
CA THR A 18 -4.37 2.98 5.68
C THR A 18 -3.11 3.31 4.89
N PHE A 19 -2.53 4.51 5.06
CA PHE A 19 -1.27 4.89 4.41
C PHE A 19 -0.08 4.03 4.85
N ILE A 20 -0.06 3.56 6.10
CA ILE A 20 1.03 2.70 6.61
C ILE A 20 1.04 1.32 5.94
N LEU A 21 -0.08 0.87 5.35
CA LEU A 21 -0.16 -0.42 4.67
C LEU A 21 0.28 -0.38 3.19
N CYS A 22 0.47 0.80 2.61
CA CYS A 22 1.00 0.97 1.25
C CYS A 22 2.54 1.02 1.26
N ILE A 23 3.20 0.13 1.98
CA ILE A 23 4.64 -0.04 1.84
C ILE A 23 4.85 -0.66 0.46
N VAL A 24 5.59 0.05 -0.40
CA VAL A 24 5.89 -0.36 -1.76
C VAL A 24 6.58 -1.73 -1.72
N ASP A 25 5.85 -2.76 -2.13
CA ASP A 25 6.37 -4.11 -2.30
C ASP A 25 7.47 -4.10 -3.36
N MET A 26 8.54 -4.88 -3.15
CA MET A 26 9.58 -5.06 -4.15
C MET A 26 9.01 -5.71 -5.42
N ASN A 27 9.21 -5.06 -6.57
CA ASN A 27 8.76 -5.57 -7.85
C ASN A 27 9.51 -6.88 -8.21
N PRO A 28 8.83 -7.97 -8.61
CA PRO A 28 9.48 -9.19 -9.07
C PRO A 28 10.50 -8.98 -10.20
N GLN A 29 10.28 -7.99 -11.08
CA GLN A 29 11.19 -7.66 -12.18
C GLN A 29 12.52 -7.07 -11.68
N GLU A 30 12.47 -6.25 -10.64
CA GLU A 30 13.66 -5.68 -9.98
C GLU A 30 14.51 -6.77 -9.33
N LEU A 31 13.87 -7.72 -8.65
CA LEU A 31 14.58 -8.86 -8.05
C LEU A 31 15.24 -9.74 -9.13
N GLN A 32 14.58 -9.91 -10.27
CA GLN A 32 15.16 -10.60 -11.42
C GLN A 32 16.38 -9.85 -11.97
N TYR A 33 16.26 -8.54 -12.20
CA TYR A 33 17.36 -7.69 -12.66
C TYR A 33 18.58 -7.81 -11.73
N VAL A 34 18.36 -7.70 -10.42
CA VAL A 34 19.43 -7.90 -9.42
C VAL A 34 20.01 -9.30 -9.55
N SER A 35 19.19 -10.35 -9.60
CA SER A 35 19.68 -11.73 -9.68
C SER A 35 20.53 -12.02 -10.91
N ASP A 36 20.20 -11.42 -12.05
CA ASP A 36 20.89 -11.62 -13.32
C ASP A 36 22.26 -10.92 -13.35
N HIS A 37 22.45 -9.87 -12.54
CA HIS A 37 23.69 -9.11 -12.45
C HIS A 37 24.62 -9.58 -11.31
N LEU A 38 24.22 -10.59 -10.52
CA LEU A 38 25.04 -11.13 -9.43
C LEU A 38 25.61 -12.51 -9.75
N THR A 39 26.91 -12.67 -9.52
CA THR A 39 27.54 -13.99 -9.43
C THR A 39 27.04 -14.73 -8.19
N ASN A 40 27.08 -16.06 -8.17
CA ASN A 40 26.68 -16.86 -7.00
C ASN A 40 27.41 -16.44 -5.70
N LYS A 41 28.69 -16.08 -5.79
CA LYS A 41 29.47 -15.59 -4.66
C LYS A 41 28.91 -14.27 -4.14
N LYS A 42 28.68 -13.30 -5.03
CA LYS A 42 28.11 -12.00 -4.67
C LYS A 42 26.67 -12.12 -4.17
N CYS A 43 25.88 -13.00 -4.75
CA CYS A 43 24.53 -13.27 -4.27
C CYS A 43 24.57 -13.78 -2.82
N ASN A 44 25.52 -14.64 -2.48
CA ASN A 44 25.65 -15.10 -1.11
C ASN A 44 26.11 -13.99 -0.13
N GLU A 45 27.01 -13.10 -0.56
CA GLU A 45 27.36 -11.89 0.20
C GLU A 45 26.13 -10.99 0.41
N LEU A 46 25.32 -10.78 -0.64
CA LEU A 46 24.09 -10.01 -0.57
C LEU A 46 23.08 -10.63 0.40
N MET A 47 22.81 -11.92 0.31
CA MET A 47 21.86 -12.60 1.20
C MET A 47 22.27 -12.50 2.68
N GLN A 48 23.57 -12.48 2.97
CA GLN A 48 24.07 -12.28 4.33
C GLN A 48 23.96 -10.82 4.77
N ALA A 49 24.18 -9.87 3.86
CA ALA A 49 23.96 -8.46 4.12
C ALA A 49 22.47 -8.16 4.42
N LEU A 50 21.55 -8.77 3.65
CA LEU A 50 20.11 -8.62 3.82
C LEU A 50 19.57 -9.23 5.13
N GLN A 51 20.32 -10.13 5.76
CA GLN A 51 19.98 -10.65 7.09
C GLN A 51 20.33 -9.68 8.23
N GLN A 52 21.23 -8.73 7.99
CA GLN A 52 21.58 -7.70 8.97
C GLN A 52 20.58 -6.56 8.87
N LYS A 53 19.87 -6.25 9.96
CA LYS A 53 18.88 -5.14 10.00
C LYS A 53 19.45 -3.79 10.43
N GLY A 54 20.72 -3.74 10.84
CA GLY A 54 21.37 -2.51 11.31
C GLY A 54 21.70 -1.55 10.18
N PHE A 55 21.93 -0.27 10.49
CA PHE A 55 22.36 0.71 9.49
C PHE A 55 23.73 0.34 8.90
N GLU A 56 24.67 -0.10 9.75
CA GLU A 56 26.02 -0.47 9.34
C GLU A 56 26.12 -1.96 8.98
N LEU A 57 26.88 -2.26 7.92
CA LEU A 57 27.17 -3.62 7.50
C LEU A 57 28.42 -4.18 8.19
N HIS A 58 28.20 -5.17 9.05
CA HIS A 58 29.26 -5.90 9.76
C HIS A 58 29.76 -7.08 8.92
N ARG A 59 30.76 -6.84 8.07
CA ARG A 59 31.32 -7.87 7.16
C ARG A 59 31.99 -9.02 7.90
N GLU A 60 32.49 -8.78 9.10
CA GLU A 60 33.06 -9.78 10.00
C GLU A 60 32.06 -10.87 10.42
N LYS A 61 30.76 -10.58 10.35
CA LYS A 61 29.68 -11.55 10.65
C LYS A 61 29.36 -12.46 9.46
N PHE A 62 30.03 -12.28 8.31
CA PHE A 62 29.75 -13.07 7.12
C PHE A 62 30.30 -14.49 7.30
N ARG A 63 29.41 -15.47 7.22
CA ARG A 63 29.74 -16.89 7.17
C ARG A 63 30.34 -17.24 5.82
N LYS A 64 31.41 -18.03 5.85
CA LYS A 64 31.98 -18.63 4.64
C LYS A 64 30.92 -19.58 4.03
N PRO A 65 30.70 -19.54 2.70
CA PRO A 65 29.78 -20.47 2.06
C PRO A 65 30.25 -21.91 2.30
N ASP A 66 29.31 -22.78 2.67
CA ASP A 66 29.59 -24.21 2.72
C ASP A 66 29.68 -24.73 1.27
N LEU A 67 30.87 -25.13 0.85
CA LEU A 67 31.14 -25.64 -0.50
C LEU A 67 30.39 -26.94 -0.80
N LYS A 68 29.91 -27.66 0.24
CA LYS A 68 29.20 -28.94 0.08
C LYS A 68 27.71 -28.76 -0.18
N GLN A 69 27.13 -27.61 0.16
CA GLN A 69 25.70 -27.39 0.03
C GLN A 69 25.37 -26.81 -1.35
N LYS A 70 24.55 -27.52 -2.12
CA LYS A 70 24.04 -27.04 -3.41
C LYS A 70 23.14 -25.83 -3.16
N MET A 71 23.62 -24.63 -3.47
CA MET A 71 22.85 -23.40 -3.27
C MET A 71 21.75 -23.27 -4.33
N PRO A 72 20.52 -22.88 -3.93
CA PRO A 72 19.48 -22.55 -4.89
C PRO A 72 19.85 -21.29 -5.71
N PRO A 73 19.24 -21.09 -6.90
CA PRO A 73 19.48 -19.92 -7.74
C PRO A 73 19.22 -18.61 -6.98
N CYS A 74 19.99 -17.57 -7.32
CA CYS A 74 19.92 -16.28 -6.63
C CYS A 74 18.51 -15.69 -6.59
N LEU A 75 17.80 -15.73 -7.72
CA LEU A 75 16.43 -15.23 -7.84
C LEU A 75 15.47 -15.89 -6.84
N VAL A 76 15.59 -17.22 -6.67
CA VAL A 76 14.73 -17.98 -5.75
C VAL A 76 14.99 -17.51 -4.31
N ARG A 77 16.26 -17.35 -3.93
CA ARG A 77 16.65 -16.86 -2.60
C ARG A 77 16.17 -15.45 -2.33
N LEU A 78 16.29 -14.55 -3.30
CA LEU A 78 15.82 -13.17 -3.19
C LEU A 78 14.30 -13.10 -3.06
N ARG A 79 13.57 -13.93 -3.81
CA ARG A 79 12.10 -14.03 -3.70
C ARG A 79 11.67 -14.62 -2.35
N GLU A 80 12.34 -15.66 -1.88
CA GLU A 80 12.08 -16.23 -0.55
C GLU A 80 12.35 -15.21 0.56
N TRP A 81 13.42 -14.41 0.41
CA TRP A 81 13.71 -13.32 1.33
C TRP A 81 12.62 -12.25 1.30
N SER A 82 12.18 -11.80 0.11
CA SER A 82 11.13 -10.78 -0.01
C SER A 82 9.78 -11.26 0.53
N LEU A 83 9.46 -12.55 0.42
CA LEU A 83 8.23 -13.12 1.00
C LEU A 83 8.32 -13.40 2.50
N GLY A 84 9.52 -13.43 3.07
CA GLY A 84 9.76 -13.77 4.47
C GLY A 84 10.34 -12.59 5.26
N PRO A 85 11.61 -12.66 5.67
CA PRO A 85 12.23 -11.64 6.54
C PRO A 85 12.36 -10.26 5.90
N GLY A 86 12.27 -10.17 4.56
CA GLY A 86 12.34 -8.94 3.77
C GLY A 86 10.99 -8.36 3.37
N HIS A 87 9.86 -8.92 3.81
CA HIS A 87 8.53 -8.47 3.38
C HIS A 87 8.25 -6.99 3.62
N ASN A 88 8.72 -6.43 4.74
CA ASN A 88 8.52 -5.03 5.07
C ASN A 88 9.73 -4.15 4.69
N MET A 89 10.63 -4.66 3.86
CA MET A 89 11.80 -3.91 3.42
C MET A 89 11.50 -3.23 2.09
N THR A 90 11.99 -2.00 1.93
CA THR A 90 11.85 -1.24 0.69
C THR A 90 12.95 -1.59 -0.30
N PHE A 91 12.75 -1.27 -1.58
CA PHE A 91 13.80 -1.39 -2.60
C PHE A 91 15.06 -0.57 -2.23
N GLU A 92 14.91 0.53 -1.49
CA GLU A 92 16.02 1.35 -1.01
C GLU A 92 16.95 0.56 -0.08
N PHE A 93 16.41 -0.30 0.77
CA PHE A 93 17.21 -1.16 1.64
C PHE A 93 18.02 -2.18 0.81
N LEU A 94 17.41 -2.75 -0.23
CA LEU A 94 18.11 -3.65 -1.16
C LEU A 94 19.23 -2.91 -1.91
N ALA A 95 18.95 -1.72 -2.41
CA ALA A 95 19.92 -0.86 -3.09
C ALA A 95 21.08 -0.47 -2.16
N LEU A 96 20.78 -0.11 -0.91
CA LEU A 96 21.78 0.18 0.11
C LEU A 96 22.72 -1.02 0.32
N ARG A 97 22.17 -2.22 0.54
CA ARG A 97 22.98 -3.43 0.73
C ARG A 97 23.81 -3.78 -0.50
N LEU A 98 23.30 -3.55 -1.70
CA LEU A 98 24.06 -3.70 -2.95
C LEU A 98 25.26 -2.73 -3.00
N LYS A 99 25.10 -1.47 -2.60
CA LYS A 99 26.21 -0.50 -2.51
C LYS A 99 27.26 -0.97 -1.51
N GLU A 100 26.84 -1.38 -0.32
CA GLU A 100 27.75 -1.79 0.74
C GLU A 100 28.55 -3.05 0.40
N ILE A 101 28.06 -3.94 -0.48
CA ILE A 101 28.84 -5.10 -0.97
C ILE A 101 29.67 -4.79 -2.24
N GLY A 102 29.71 -3.52 -2.67
CA GLY A 102 30.49 -3.03 -3.80
C GLY A 102 29.83 -3.18 -5.17
N LEU A 103 28.50 -3.27 -5.22
CA LEU A 103 27.70 -3.33 -6.47
C LEU A 103 26.96 -2.02 -6.74
N GLU A 104 27.69 -0.90 -6.63
CA GLU A 104 27.14 0.46 -6.78
C GLU A 104 26.37 0.66 -8.09
N LYS A 105 26.92 0.19 -9.23
CA LYS A 105 26.26 0.32 -10.54
C LYS A 105 24.92 -0.38 -10.62
N VAL A 106 24.80 -1.56 -10.00
CA VAL A 106 23.54 -2.33 -9.98
C VAL A 106 22.53 -1.62 -9.10
N ALA A 107 22.96 -1.14 -7.93
CA ALA A 107 22.13 -0.37 -7.02
C ALA A 107 21.62 0.93 -7.65
N ASP A 108 22.48 1.69 -8.32
CA ASP A 108 22.11 2.95 -8.96
C ASP A 108 21.16 2.73 -10.14
N THR A 109 21.35 1.66 -10.90
CA THR A 109 20.42 1.31 -12.00
C THR A 109 19.06 0.89 -11.44
N LEU A 110 19.05 0.10 -10.36
CA LEU A 110 17.83 -0.28 -9.67
C LEU A 110 17.08 0.95 -9.13
N SER A 111 17.76 1.85 -8.43
CA SER A 111 17.13 3.09 -7.94
C SER A 111 16.58 3.95 -9.08
N ARG A 112 17.27 4.02 -10.22
CA ARG A 112 16.80 4.77 -11.40
C ARG A 112 15.61 4.11 -12.10
N SER A 113 15.50 2.79 -12.13
CA SER A 113 14.34 2.14 -12.75
C SER A 113 13.08 2.42 -11.92
N VAL A 114 13.16 2.28 -10.60
CA VAL A 114 12.02 2.53 -9.72
C VAL A 114 11.60 4.00 -9.77
N LEU A 115 12.57 4.92 -9.61
CA LEU A 115 12.28 6.36 -9.63
C LEU A 115 11.89 6.85 -11.03
N GLY A 116 12.42 6.25 -12.09
CA GLY A 116 12.11 6.61 -13.47
C GLY A 116 10.65 6.34 -13.82
N GLU A 117 10.12 5.20 -13.39
CA GLU A 117 8.69 4.88 -13.51
C GLU A 117 7.83 5.86 -12.72
N THR A 118 8.21 6.17 -11.47
CA THR A 118 7.48 7.16 -10.65
C THR A 118 7.50 8.56 -11.28
N VAL A 119 8.63 8.97 -11.86
CA VAL A 119 8.77 10.29 -12.51
C VAL A 119 7.96 10.34 -13.80
N LEU A 120 7.92 9.27 -14.59
CA LEU A 120 7.09 9.20 -15.80
C LEU A 120 5.59 9.26 -15.46
N GLU A 121 5.16 8.53 -14.45
CA GLU A 121 3.77 8.60 -13.97
C GLU A 121 3.44 10.00 -13.44
N LEU A 122 4.30 10.59 -12.60
CA LEU A 122 4.12 11.96 -12.13
C LEU A 122 4.04 12.95 -13.29
N HIS A 123 4.87 12.79 -14.32
CA HIS A 123 4.81 13.66 -15.50
C HIS A 123 3.48 13.51 -16.24
N GLN A 124 3.04 12.28 -16.47
CA GLN A 124 1.78 12.00 -17.16
C GLN A 124 0.56 12.51 -16.39
N PHE A 125 0.55 12.40 -15.07
CA PHE A 125 -0.60 12.82 -14.26
C PHE A 125 -0.60 14.30 -13.89
N PHE A 126 0.56 14.94 -13.72
CA PHE A 126 0.64 16.33 -13.23
C PHE A 126 1.14 17.35 -14.27
N LEU A 127 1.99 16.94 -15.21
CA LEU A 127 2.59 17.87 -16.17
C LEU A 127 1.84 17.88 -17.50
N ASP A 128 1.32 16.71 -17.90
CA ASP A 128 0.46 16.55 -19.09
C ASP A 128 -1.04 16.64 -18.75
N ASP A 129 -1.38 17.34 -17.67
CA ASP A 129 -2.77 17.53 -17.23
C ASP A 129 -3.59 18.29 -18.30
N PRO A 130 -4.60 17.66 -18.92
CA PRO A 130 -5.44 18.30 -19.94
C PRO A 130 -6.25 19.49 -19.39
N PHE A 131 -6.35 19.65 -18.06
CA PHE A 131 -7.04 20.77 -17.42
C PHE A 131 -6.14 21.97 -17.14
N LYS A 132 -4.83 21.88 -17.40
CA LYS A 132 -3.90 23.01 -17.22
C LYS A 132 -4.28 24.25 -18.02
N GLU A 133 -4.96 24.06 -19.16
CA GLU A 133 -5.51 25.15 -19.97
C GLU A 133 -6.89 25.66 -19.50
N MET A 134 -7.60 24.88 -18.67
CA MET A 134 -8.93 25.24 -18.14
C MET A 134 -8.89 26.01 -16.82
N ILE A 135 -7.75 26.06 -16.12
CA ILE A 135 -7.63 26.84 -14.89
C ILE A 135 -7.45 28.33 -15.27
N PRO A 136 -8.45 29.19 -15.04
CA PRO A 136 -8.32 30.60 -15.35
C PRO A 136 -7.27 31.20 -14.40
N THR A 137 -6.15 31.68 -14.94
CA THR A 137 -5.07 32.33 -14.16
C THR A 137 -5.45 33.72 -13.64
N GLN A 138 -6.75 34.02 -13.52
CA GLN A 138 -7.22 35.25 -12.92
C GLN A 138 -7.03 35.15 -11.41
N ASN A 139 -6.01 35.88 -10.92
CA ASN A 139 -5.72 36.11 -9.52
C ASN A 139 -6.99 36.57 -8.77
N LEU A 140 -7.71 35.63 -8.17
CA LEU A 140 -8.99 35.83 -7.45
C LEU A 140 -8.79 36.11 -5.95
N MET A 141 -7.62 36.64 -5.58
CA MET A 141 -7.32 37.07 -4.20
C MET A 141 -6.67 38.44 -4.20
N LEU A 142 -7.48 39.45 -4.49
CA LEU A 142 -7.31 40.81 -3.98
C LEU A 142 -8.64 41.52 -4.15
N ASP A 143 -9.62 41.12 -3.34
CA ASP A 143 -10.78 41.98 -3.12
C ASP A 143 -10.94 42.32 -1.64
N LYS A 144 -11.21 43.60 -1.46
CA LYS A 144 -10.95 44.42 -0.28
C LYS A 144 -12.10 44.25 0.71
N SER A 145 -11.76 43.86 1.94
CA SER A 145 -12.69 43.78 3.07
C SER A 145 -13.13 45.19 3.49
N GLU A 146 -14.33 45.60 3.07
CA GLU A 146 -15.18 46.66 3.64
C GLU A 146 -16.58 46.01 3.80
N GLU A 147 -17.43 46.29 4.78
CA GLU A 147 -17.40 47.03 6.03
C GLU A 147 -18.66 46.54 6.78
N THR A 148 -18.57 46.51 8.11
CA THR A 148 -19.59 46.13 9.09
C THR A 148 -21.01 46.64 8.77
N THR A 149 -21.94 45.72 8.49
CA THR A 149 -23.38 46.02 8.41
C THR A 149 -24.11 45.54 9.68
N LYS A 150 -24.86 46.47 10.27
CA LYS A 150 -25.67 46.40 11.49
C LYS A 150 -26.55 45.14 11.58
N LEU A 151 -26.48 44.48 12.74
CA LEU A 151 -27.39 43.45 13.20
C LEU A 151 -28.79 44.02 13.45
N ILE A 152 -29.77 43.51 12.71
CA ILE A 152 -31.20 43.65 12.98
C ILE A 152 -31.60 42.41 13.79
N PRO A 153 -32.32 42.54 14.93
CA PRO A 153 -32.77 41.38 15.69
C PRO A 153 -33.83 40.61 14.87
N VAL A 154 -33.52 39.35 14.60
CA VAL A 154 -34.37 38.40 13.86
C VAL A 154 -35.55 38.02 14.75
N VAL A 155 -36.75 38.08 14.17
CA VAL A 155 -37.99 37.59 14.79
C VAL A 155 -37.98 36.07 14.68
N ASP A 156 -37.99 35.38 15.82
CA ASP A 156 -37.98 33.91 15.92
C ASP A 156 -39.28 33.32 15.34
N GLY A 157 -39.27 33.04 14.05
CA GLY A 157 -40.18 32.07 13.43
C GLY A 157 -39.62 30.68 13.69
N GLU A 158 -40.36 29.83 14.40
CA GLU A 158 -39.96 28.44 14.63
C GLU A 158 -39.85 27.68 13.30
N ASP A 159 -38.64 27.62 12.75
CA ASP A 159 -38.30 26.92 11.51
C ASP A 159 -38.39 25.41 11.72
N LYS A 160 -39.48 24.83 11.22
CA LYS A 160 -39.65 23.36 11.14
C LYS A 160 -38.59 22.70 10.25
N ASP A 161 -37.94 23.47 9.38
CA ASP A 161 -36.94 22.99 8.43
C ASP A 161 -35.58 22.67 9.09
N GLU A 162 -35.24 23.33 10.20
CA GLU A 162 -34.00 23.04 10.94
C GLU A 162 -33.99 21.63 11.54
N LYS A 163 -35.14 21.18 12.07
CA LYS A 163 -35.27 19.81 12.63
C LYS A 163 -35.11 18.75 11.55
N LEU A 164 -35.60 19.02 10.35
CA LEU A 164 -35.52 18.11 9.21
C LEU A 164 -34.07 17.99 8.71
N PHE A 165 -33.35 19.11 8.64
CA PHE A 165 -31.93 19.15 8.29
C PHE A 165 -31.07 18.37 9.29
N VAL A 166 -31.27 18.59 10.60
CA VAL A 166 -30.56 17.84 11.66
C VAL A 166 -30.83 16.34 11.57
N THR A 167 -32.08 15.95 11.30
CA THR A 167 -32.46 14.53 11.15
C THR A 167 -31.76 13.87 9.95
N ILE A 168 -31.69 14.57 8.81
CA ILE A 168 -31.01 14.08 7.60
C ILE A 168 -29.51 13.91 7.87
N ILE A 169 -28.88 14.87 8.54
CA ILE A 169 -27.44 14.77 8.88
C ILE A 169 -27.18 13.56 9.76
N ILE A 170 -27.96 13.38 10.84
CA ILE A 170 -27.78 12.25 11.76
C ILE A 170 -27.95 10.93 11.00
N LEU A 171 -28.99 10.80 10.17
CA LEU A 171 -29.23 9.60 9.38
C LEU A 171 -28.09 9.30 8.39
N THR A 172 -27.59 10.34 7.72
CA THR A 172 -26.48 10.21 6.75
C THR A 172 -25.19 9.75 7.45
N VAL A 173 -24.90 10.30 8.63
CA VAL A 173 -23.73 9.90 9.43
C VAL A 173 -23.83 8.45 9.90
N ILE A 174 -25.00 8.02 10.38
CA ILE A 174 -25.23 6.61 10.77
C ILE A 174 -25.03 5.69 9.55
N CYS A 175 -25.61 6.05 8.41
CA CYS A 175 -25.50 5.27 7.19
C CYS A 175 -24.05 5.14 6.71
N LEU A 176 -23.30 6.24 6.67
CA LEU A 176 -21.87 6.24 6.31
C LEU A 176 -21.03 5.42 7.29
N THR A 177 -21.31 5.52 8.59
CA THR A 177 -20.59 4.74 9.61
C THR A 177 -20.83 3.25 9.45
N LEU A 178 -22.06 2.84 9.17
CA LEU A 178 -22.41 1.45 8.88
C LEU A 178 -21.79 0.97 7.56
N CYS A 179 -21.77 1.79 6.52
CA CYS A 179 -21.12 1.46 5.25
C CYS A 179 -19.60 1.28 5.42
N MET A 180 -18.95 2.14 6.21
CA MET A 180 -17.51 2.04 6.50
C MET A 180 -17.18 0.83 7.37
N SER A 181 -18.01 0.49 8.35
CA SER A 181 -17.79 -0.72 9.15
C SER A 181 -17.98 -1.98 8.32
N LEU A 182 -18.99 -2.01 7.44
CA LEU A 182 -19.20 -3.11 6.49
C LEU A 182 -18.03 -3.23 5.50
N SER A 183 -17.53 -2.13 4.95
CA SER A 183 -16.42 -2.17 3.99
C SER A 183 -15.13 -2.67 4.63
N VAL A 184 -14.81 -2.26 5.86
CA VAL A 184 -13.64 -2.77 6.60
C VAL A 184 -13.76 -4.27 6.87
N CYS A 185 -14.96 -4.75 7.23
CA CYS A 185 -15.22 -6.18 7.42
C CYS A 185 -15.07 -6.98 6.11
N LEU A 186 -15.46 -6.41 4.97
CA LEU A 186 -15.35 -7.06 3.66
C LEU A 186 -13.91 -7.07 3.11
N VAL A 187 -13.14 -6.00 3.33
CA VAL A 187 -11.78 -5.86 2.80
C VAL A 187 -10.73 -6.55 3.69
N CYS A 188 -10.91 -6.51 5.01
CA CYS A 188 -9.94 -7.03 5.98
C CYS A 188 -10.61 -7.90 7.05
N PRO A 189 -10.98 -9.16 6.74
CA PRO A 189 -11.66 -10.06 7.68
C PRO A 189 -10.88 -10.28 8.99
N ARG A 190 -9.54 -10.21 8.96
CA ARG A 190 -8.69 -10.31 10.15
C ARG A 190 -8.80 -9.11 11.11
N LEU A 191 -8.96 -7.89 10.58
CA LEU A 191 -9.13 -6.70 11.41
C LEU A 191 -10.53 -6.68 12.03
N GLY A 192 -11.55 -7.09 11.26
CA GLY A 192 -12.93 -7.25 11.73
C GLY A 192 -13.03 -8.22 12.92
N HIS A 193 -12.32 -9.34 12.86
CA HIS A 193 -12.25 -10.29 13.97
C HIS A 193 -11.65 -9.68 15.25
N PHE A 194 -10.56 -8.90 15.13
CA PHE A 194 -9.93 -8.26 16.29
C PHE A 194 -10.82 -7.19 16.95
N VAL A 195 -11.57 -6.42 16.15
CA VAL A 195 -12.50 -5.41 16.66
C VAL A 195 -13.75 -6.05 17.27
N CYS A 196 -14.28 -7.12 16.67
CA CYS A 196 -15.45 -7.83 17.20
C CYS A 196 -15.17 -8.54 18.52
N ASP A 197 -13.99 -9.15 18.67
CA ASP A 197 -13.57 -9.81 19.92
C ASP A 197 -13.53 -8.84 21.11
N LYS A 198 -13.27 -7.55 20.84
CA LYS A 198 -13.27 -6.48 21.84
C LYS A 198 -14.64 -5.87 22.11
N ALA A 199 -15.55 -5.89 21.13
CA ALA A 199 -16.83 -5.16 21.19
C ALA A 199 -18.04 -6.02 21.56
N CYS A 200 -18.06 -7.32 21.28
CA CYS A 200 -19.24 -8.18 21.46
C CYS A 200 -18.86 -9.61 21.92
N PRO A 201 -18.98 -9.95 23.21
CA PRO A 201 -18.34 -11.14 23.76
C PRO A 201 -19.06 -12.50 23.56
N SER A 202 -20.15 -12.65 22.79
CA SER A 202 -20.73 -14.00 22.61
C SER A 202 -21.58 -14.31 21.37
N MET A 203 -22.34 -13.37 20.79
CA MET A 203 -23.25 -13.67 19.67
C MET A 203 -22.71 -13.28 18.29
N CYS A 204 -21.81 -12.30 18.22
CA CYS A 204 -21.21 -11.88 16.95
C CYS A 204 -20.15 -12.86 16.43
N THR A 205 -19.42 -13.53 17.33
CA THR A 205 -18.31 -14.43 16.96
C THR A 205 -18.75 -15.54 16.01
N VAL A 206 -19.89 -16.20 16.25
CA VAL A 206 -20.37 -17.30 15.39
C VAL A 206 -20.73 -16.83 13.97
N ILE A 207 -21.37 -15.67 13.84
CA ILE A 207 -21.73 -15.12 12.52
C ILE A 207 -20.48 -14.66 11.77
N PHE A 208 -19.53 -14.02 12.47
CA PHE A 208 -18.27 -13.61 11.89
C PHE A 208 -17.41 -14.81 11.48
N ASP A 209 -17.37 -15.90 12.24
CA ASP A 209 -16.64 -17.11 11.88
C ASP A 209 -17.20 -17.75 10.60
N ILE A 210 -18.52 -17.84 10.45
CA ILE A 210 -19.17 -18.35 9.21
C ILE A 210 -18.82 -17.46 8.00
N ILE A 211 -18.82 -16.14 8.18
CA ILE A 211 -18.48 -15.20 7.10
C ILE A 211 -16.98 -15.26 6.77
N ILE A 212 -16.10 -15.35 7.77
CA ILE A 212 -14.65 -15.45 7.59
C ILE A 212 -14.30 -16.76 6.87
N ASP A 213 -14.91 -17.88 7.24
CA ASP A 213 -14.71 -19.17 6.56
C ASP A 213 -15.20 -19.11 5.11
N GLY A 214 -16.37 -18.52 4.87
CA GLY A 214 -16.88 -18.29 3.52
C GLY A 214 -15.95 -17.43 2.66
N CYS A 215 -15.43 -16.33 3.22
CA CYS A 215 -14.48 -15.44 2.56
C CYS A 215 -13.13 -16.12 2.28
N LEU A 216 -12.59 -16.88 3.24
CA LEU A 216 -11.34 -17.64 3.06
C LEU A 216 -11.49 -18.71 1.97
N GLN A 217 -12.62 -19.40 1.94
CA GLN A 217 -12.90 -20.40 0.92
C GLN A 217 -13.07 -19.77 -0.47
N CYS A 218 -13.72 -18.61 -0.55
CA CYS A 218 -13.86 -17.86 -1.81
C CYS A 218 -12.50 -17.31 -2.29
N TRP A 219 -11.69 -16.76 -1.40
CA TRP A 219 -10.33 -16.29 -1.70
C TRP A 219 -9.43 -17.43 -2.19
N TYR A 220 -9.44 -18.56 -1.49
CA TYR A 220 -8.66 -19.74 -1.89
C TYR A 220 -9.09 -20.27 -3.26
N SER A 221 -10.39 -20.26 -3.55
CA SER A 221 -10.94 -20.63 -4.86
C SER A 221 -10.48 -19.67 -5.96
N SER A 222 -10.57 -18.37 -5.73
CA SER A 222 -10.11 -17.34 -6.69
C SER A 222 -8.62 -17.42 -6.96
N ARG A 223 -7.79 -17.60 -5.93
CA ARG A 223 -6.33 -17.76 -6.06
C ARG A 223 -5.97 -19.01 -6.88
N LYS A 224 -6.61 -20.14 -6.59
CA LYS A 224 -6.42 -21.39 -7.35
C LYS A 224 -6.85 -21.24 -8.81
N SER A 225 -7.85 -20.40 -9.08
CA SER A 225 -8.27 -20.07 -10.45
C SER A 225 -7.21 -19.24 -11.16
N MET A 226 -6.67 -18.19 -10.53
CA MET A 226 -5.62 -17.35 -11.10
C MET A 226 -4.32 -18.11 -11.40
N ASP A 227 -3.90 -19.01 -10.51
CA ASP A 227 -2.71 -19.84 -10.73
C ASP A 227 -2.83 -20.73 -11.99
N LYS A 228 -4.05 -21.14 -12.36
CA LYS A 228 -4.28 -21.89 -13.61
C LYS A 228 -4.10 -21.04 -14.87
N TYR A 229 -4.40 -19.74 -14.80
CA TYR A 229 -4.27 -18.84 -15.94
C TYR A 229 -2.85 -18.27 -16.08
N LEU A 230 -2.13 -18.08 -14.98
CA LEU A 230 -0.75 -17.58 -15.01
C LEU A 230 0.29 -18.62 -15.48
N LEU A 231 -0.05 -19.92 -15.42
CA LEU A 231 0.86 -21.01 -15.83
C LEU A 231 0.63 -21.51 -17.27
N GLN A 232 -0.36 -20.99 -18.00
CA GLN A 232 -0.49 -21.24 -19.44
C GLN A 232 0.40 -20.24 -20.20
N ALA A 233 1.70 -20.51 -20.24
CA ALA A 233 2.57 -19.90 -21.23
C ALA A 233 2.07 -20.30 -22.63
N PRO A 234 1.87 -19.35 -23.58
CA PRO A 234 1.52 -19.70 -24.94
C PRO A 234 2.63 -20.59 -25.50
N LYS A 235 2.31 -21.84 -25.85
CA LYS A 235 3.19 -22.69 -26.65
C LYS A 235 3.33 -22.03 -28.01
N GLY A 236 4.30 -21.13 -28.14
CA GLY A 236 4.72 -20.57 -29.41
C GLY A 236 5.16 -21.71 -30.32
N GLY A 237 4.27 -22.10 -31.23
CA GLY A 237 4.56 -22.95 -32.37
C GLY A 237 5.42 -22.18 -33.36
N GLY A 238 6.71 -22.02 -33.05
CA GLY A 238 7.73 -21.53 -33.97
C GLY A 238 8.25 -22.67 -34.83
N GLY A 239 7.41 -23.21 -35.72
CA GLY A 239 7.85 -24.07 -36.80
C GLY A 239 8.39 -23.20 -37.92
N LEU A 240 9.70 -22.95 -37.94
CA LEU A 240 10.38 -22.43 -39.12
C LEU A 240 10.70 -23.64 -40.01
N MET A 241 9.91 -23.83 -41.06
CA MET A 241 10.23 -24.73 -42.16
C MET A 241 11.42 -24.19 -42.95
N VAL A 242 12.22 -25.17 -43.39
CA VAL A 242 13.40 -25.15 -44.28
C VAL A 242 13.35 -24.09 -45.38
#